data_AF-A0A2A9DWZ7-F1
#
_entry.id   AF-A0A2A9DWZ7-F1
#
_cell.length_a   1.000
_cell.length_b   1.000
_cell.length_c   1.000
_cell.angle_alpha   90.00
_cell.angle_beta   90.00
_cell.angle_gamma   90.00
#
_symmetry.space_group_name_H-M   'P 1'
#
loop_
_entity.id
_entity.type
_entity.pdbx_description
1 polymer ?
#
loop_
_entity_poly.entity_id
_entity_poly.type
_entity_poly.pdbx_seq_one_letter_code
_entity_poly.pdbx_strand_id
1 'polypeptide(L)'
;MTDSSASTPNDQRGDEFFENFIQARPDEQPTFTVAFRGYDKDEVHAAIGDLAGRLQRATKALDEALIRHRDELDQARSENSTESTELEEELAAAQARAADAEKQVQTLSAELRDRPEAESDEEDEGQSRQQFEAVLKVAEEQANAIIQNATVQAERLLSAARDQENSRRAELDSDVARIREQAEHDADQVRLKMDTEYTAHEARIEREQAHADEKVAQAEREAATIRTEAEKGAASLRALVTRETTEQRSEAEREVREMNARVLEFEETLTRRQDDAQQEFLVLHNQAVAHAERITSDANEQVESSLEHAQRISSRADDYEKLMRAQASQIDADAQVHAREVLERAQVKAKKIVDTVIEHSTTVLRDAEDRTRELRWQQQQLTSFMAEVREMIRPEGGAAAGAALGIQTATDAAGAGDAEDGDDPADFAKGFVAETLPEAPLEPENEDAVED
;
A
#
# COMPACT_ATOMS: atom_id res chain seq x y z
N MET A 1 -106.04 26.17 12.73
CA MET A 1 -105.89 26.65 11.34
C MET A 1 -106.00 28.16 11.38
N THR A 2 -105.01 28.94 10.99
CA THR A 2 -103.69 28.57 10.44
C THR A 2 -102.61 28.51 11.51
N ASP A 3 -101.67 27.58 11.35
CA ASP A 3 -100.42 27.55 12.12
C ASP A 3 -99.33 28.18 11.25
N SER A 4 -98.57 29.13 11.80
CA SER A 4 -97.55 29.90 11.07
C SER A 4 -96.30 29.99 11.93
N SER A 5 -95.56 28.89 11.99
CA SER A 5 -94.27 28.80 12.69
C SER A 5 -93.23 29.71 12.01
N ALA A 6 -93.12 30.94 12.51
CA ALA A 6 -92.13 31.91 12.05
C ALA A 6 -90.73 31.50 12.54
N SER A 7 -90.08 30.60 11.80
CA SER A 7 -88.71 30.18 12.07
C SER A 7 -87.77 31.36 11.86
N THR A 8 -87.20 31.87 12.96
CA THR A 8 -86.22 32.96 12.96
C THR A 8 -84.99 32.55 12.15
N PRO A 9 -84.57 33.29 11.10
CA PRO A 9 -83.45 32.90 10.23
C PRO A 9 -82.05 32.93 10.88
N ASN A 10 -81.93 33.07 12.20
CA ASN A 10 -80.66 33.28 12.90
C ASN A 10 -80.15 32.02 13.62
N ASP A 11 -81.02 31.26 14.31
CA ASP A 11 -80.64 30.01 15.00
C ASP A 11 -79.97 29.03 14.03
N GLN A 12 -80.56 28.87 12.84
CA GLN A 12 -80.04 28.01 11.76
C GLN A 12 -78.60 28.36 11.36
N ARG A 13 -78.15 29.62 11.50
CA ARG A 13 -76.77 30.04 11.18
C ARG A 13 -75.80 29.84 12.34
N GLY A 14 -76.29 29.87 13.57
CA GLY A 14 -75.51 29.48 14.75
C GLY A 14 -75.21 27.99 14.71
N ASP A 15 -76.25 27.18 14.43
CA ASP A 15 -76.12 25.74 14.22
C ASP A 15 -75.28 25.41 12.98
N GLU A 16 -75.47 26.06 11.83
CA GLU A 16 -74.60 25.82 10.65
C GLU A 16 -73.11 26.09 10.93
N PHE A 17 -72.76 27.05 11.81
CA PHE A 17 -71.37 27.26 12.22
C PHE A 17 -70.85 26.14 13.12
N PHE A 18 -71.63 25.72 14.12
CA PHE A 18 -71.25 24.61 15.00
C PHE A 18 -71.24 23.26 14.27
N GLU A 19 -72.20 22.99 13.39
CA GLU A 19 -72.20 21.84 12.50
C GLU A 19 -70.99 21.85 11.58
N ASN A 20 -70.63 22.96 10.91
CA ASN A 20 -69.41 22.99 10.09
C ASN A 20 -68.14 22.80 10.93
N PHE A 21 -68.12 23.27 12.19
CA PHE A 21 -66.99 23.07 13.11
C PHE A 21 -66.89 21.61 13.61
N ILE A 22 -68.00 20.91 13.79
CA ILE A 22 -68.07 19.50 14.22
C ILE A 22 -67.91 18.53 13.04
N GLN A 23 -68.44 18.88 11.86
CA GLN A 23 -68.25 18.15 10.60
C GLN A 23 -66.86 18.38 9.98
N ALA A 24 -66.05 19.30 10.51
CA ALA A 24 -64.62 19.44 10.21
C ALA A 24 -63.80 18.29 10.83
N ARG A 25 -64.03 17.09 10.27
CA ARG A 25 -63.50 15.75 10.57
C ARG A 25 -62.32 15.64 11.56
N PRO A 26 -62.39 14.73 12.55
CA PRO A 26 -61.25 14.30 13.36
C PRO A 26 -60.32 13.29 12.66
N ASP A 27 -60.63 12.88 11.42
CA ASP A 27 -60.13 11.64 10.79
C ASP A 27 -58.65 11.66 10.34
N GLU A 28 -57.97 12.81 10.37
CA GLU A 28 -56.57 12.95 9.94
C GLU A 28 -55.69 13.47 11.07
N GLN A 29 -55.43 12.62 12.07
CA GLN A 29 -54.20 12.75 12.86
C GLN A 29 -53.00 12.51 11.92
N PRO A 30 -52.04 13.44 11.81
CA PRO A 30 -50.93 13.30 10.87
C PRO A 30 -50.00 12.15 11.30
N THR A 31 -50.01 11.05 10.55
CA THR A 31 -49.14 9.89 10.78
C THR A 31 -47.75 10.14 10.22
N PHE A 32 -46.85 10.65 11.06
CA PHE A 32 -45.45 10.91 10.69
C PHE A 32 -44.66 9.63 10.44
N THR A 33 -43.82 9.64 9.41
CA THR A 33 -42.85 8.57 9.16
C THR A 33 -41.73 8.56 10.21
N VAL A 34 -41.15 7.39 10.48
CA VAL A 34 -40.10 7.23 11.49
C VAL A 34 -38.76 6.93 10.81
N ALA A 35 -37.87 7.92 10.85
CA ALA A 35 -36.49 7.82 10.42
C ALA A 35 -35.60 7.22 11.53
N PHE A 36 -34.33 6.94 11.19
CA PHE A 36 -33.35 6.21 12.02
C PHE A 36 -32.99 6.87 13.37
N ARG A 37 -33.58 8.02 13.72
CA ARG A 37 -33.39 8.76 14.99
C ARG A 37 -34.67 9.43 15.54
N GLY A 38 -35.86 9.10 15.02
CA GLY A 38 -37.14 9.72 15.38
C GLY A 38 -37.99 10.04 14.16
N TYR A 39 -39.09 10.78 14.35
CA TYR A 39 -39.98 11.19 13.26
C TYR A 39 -39.28 12.05 12.21
N ASP A 40 -39.76 12.01 10.96
CA ASP A 40 -39.30 12.93 9.93
C ASP A 40 -39.61 14.39 10.33
N LYS A 41 -38.56 15.20 10.33
CA LYS A 41 -38.59 16.57 10.84
C LYS A 41 -39.38 17.50 9.91
N ASP A 42 -39.33 17.27 8.60
CA ASP A 42 -39.94 18.14 7.62
C ASP A 42 -41.43 17.83 7.47
N GLU A 43 -41.84 16.57 7.62
CA GLU A 43 -43.26 16.19 7.80
C GLU A 43 -43.86 16.81 9.07
N VAL A 44 -43.15 16.73 10.20
CA VAL A 44 -43.58 17.35 11.48
C VAL A 44 -43.66 18.87 11.37
N HIS A 45 -42.68 19.53 10.71
CA HIS A 45 -42.74 20.97 10.49
C HIS A 45 -43.88 21.39 9.55
N ALA A 46 -44.17 20.61 8.50
CA ALA A 46 -45.31 20.85 7.63
C ALA A 46 -46.64 20.78 8.41
N ALA A 47 -46.87 19.71 9.19
CA ALA A 47 -48.08 19.56 9.99
C ALA A 47 -48.24 20.65 11.07
N ILE A 48 -47.13 21.08 11.71
CA ILE A 48 -47.15 22.21 12.67
C ILE A 48 -47.50 23.53 11.96
N GLY A 49 -46.95 23.77 10.76
CA GLY A 49 -47.30 24.93 9.93
C GLY A 49 -48.78 24.93 9.53
N ASP A 50 -49.30 23.77 9.14
CA ASP A 50 -50.70 23.58 8.76
C ASP A 50 -51.65 23.78 9.96
N LEU A 51 -51.28 23.26 11.14
CA LEU A 51 -52.01 23.47 12.39
C LEU A 51 -52.00 24.94 12.83
N ALA A 52 -50.86 25.62 12.74
CA ALA A 52 -50.78 27.06 12.99
C ALA A 52 -51.66 27.86 12.00
N GLY A 53 -51.66 27.47 10.72
CA GLY A 53 -52.52 28.06 9.69
C GLY A 53 -54.01 27.74 9.87
N ARG A 54 -54.38 26.62 10.51
CA ARG A 54 -55.75 26.31 10.94
C ARG A 54 -56.15 27.18 12.14
N LEU A 55 -55.30 27.27 13.17
CA LEU A 55 -55.51 28.13 14.34
C LEU A 55 -55.68 29.60 13.96
N GLN A 56 -54.81 30.16 13.11
CA GLN A 56 -54.90 31.56 12.67
C GLN A 56 -56.20 31.86 11.90
N ARG A 57 -56.74 30.87 11.17
CA ARG A 57 -58.06 30.98 10.52
C ARG A 57 -59.19 30.93 11.54
N ALA A 58 -59.11 30.04 12.53
CA ALA A 58 -60.10 29.90 13.59
C ALA A 58 -60.17 31.15 14.49
N THR A 59 -59.02 31.73 14.89
CA THR A 59 -59.00 32.98 15.66
C THR A 59 -59.57 34.13 14.85
N LYS A 60 -59.21 34.25 13.57
CA LYS A 60 -59.79 35.29 12.70
C LYS A 60 -61.30 35.14 12.55
N ALA A 61 -61.81 33.92 12.36
CA ALA A 61 -63.25 33.66 12.25
C ALA A 61 -63.99 33.96 13.57
N LEU A 62 -63.35 33.74 14.72
CA LEU A 62 -63.85 34.13 16.03
C LEU A 62 -63.90 35.66 16.17
N ASP A 63 -62.86 36.39 15.79
CA ASP A 63 -62.85 37.85 15.78
C ASP A 63 -63.98 38.42 14.88
N GLU A 64 -64.16 37.86 13.68
CA GLU A 64 -65.23 38.22 12.75
C GLU A 64 -66.64 37.81 13.24
N ALA A 65 -66.76 36.86 14.17
CA ALA A 65 -68.01 36.52 14.85
C ALA A 65 -68.31 37.45 16.04
N LEU A 66 -67.29 37.77 16.84
CA LEU A 66 -67.39 38.70 17.98
C LEU A 66 -67.75 40.12 17.53
N ILE A 67 -67.25 40.57 16.38
CA ILE A 67 -67.64 41.85 15.77
C ILE A 67 -69.12 41.84 15.40
N ARG A 68 -69.60 40.82 14.66
CA ARG A 68 -71.01 40.71 14.26
C ARG A 68 -71.96 40.68 15.46
N HIS A 69 -71.68 39.85 16.46
CA HIS A 69 -72.51 39.77 17.67
C HIS A 69 -72.51 41.11 18.44
N ARG A 70 -71.41 41.88 18.41
CA ARG A 70 -71.40 43.22 18.98
C ARG A 70 -72.30 44.18 18.21
N ASP A 71 -72.19 44.20 16.89
CA ASP A 71 -72.99 45.09 16.03
C ASP A 71 -74.49 44.78 16.17
N GLU A 72 -74.86 43.49 16.25
CA GLU A 72 -76.22 43.02 16.54
C GLU A 72 -76.73 43.48 17.92
N LEU A 73 -75.89 43.44 18.97
CA LEU A 73 -76.25 43.94 20.30
C LEU A 73 -76.40 45.46 20.34
N ASP A 74 -75.53 46.21 19.66
CA ASP A 74 -75.58 47.67 19.63
C ASP A 74 -76.76 48.16 18.74
N GLN A 75 -77.17 47.40 17.70
CA GLN A 75 -78.43 47.60 16.98
C GLN A 75 -79.65 47.36 17.88
N ALA A 76 -79.75 46.19 18.53
CA ALA A 76 -80.91 45.86 19.36
C ALA A 76 -81.10 46.84 20.54
N ARG A 77 -80.00 47.37 21.08
CA ARG A 77 -80.03 48.48 22.06
C ARG A 77 -80.62 49.76 21.49
N SER A 78 -80.28 50.11 20.25
CA SER A 78 -80.82 51.31 19.60
C SER A 78 -82.33 51.20 19.38
N GLU A 79 -82.81 50.04 18.92
CA GLU A 79 -84.23 49.74 18.70
C GLU A 79 -85.04 49.82 20.00
N ASN A 80 -84.57 49.16 21.07
CA ASN A 80 -85.17 49.26 22.40
C ASN A 80 -85.18 50.70 22.94
N SER A 81 -84.16 51.51 22.64
CA SER A 81 -84.11 52.91 23.07
C SER A 81 -85.12 53.79 22.34
N THR A 82 -85.37 53.55 21.05
CA THR A 82 -86.40 54.26 20.28
C THR A 82 -87.81 53.89 20.74
N GLU A 83 -88.10 52.60 20.93
CA GLU A 83 -89.39 52.14 21.47
C GLU A 83 -89.66 52.73 22.86
N SER A 84 -88.63 52.82 23.72
CA SER A 84 -88.74 53.45 25.03
C SER A 84 -89.11 54.94 24.93
N THR A 85 -88.48 55.70 24.02
CA THR A 85 -88.82 57.12 23.84
C THR A 85 -90.21 57.34 23.25
N GLU A 86 -90.66 56.48 22.32
CA GLU A 86 -92.01 56.57 21.75
C GLU A 86 -93.09 56.31 22.83
N LEU A 87 -92.89 55.31 23.70
CA LEU A 87 -93.78 55.02 24.82
C LEU A 87 -93.80 56.14 25.88
N GLU A 88 -92.66 56.80 26.14
CA GLU A 88 -92.61 57.97 27.02
C GLU A 88 -93.38 59.17 26.43
N GLU A 89 -93.28 59.42 25.11
CA GLU A 89 -94.06 60.46 24.42
C GLU A 89 -95.57 60.16 24.40
N GLU A 90 -95.98 58.91 24.15
CA GLU A 90 -97.39 58.51 24.23
C GLU A 90 -97.98 58.70 25.64
N LEU A 91 -97.21 58.33 26.68
CA LEU A 91 -97.63 58.47 28.07
C LEU A 91 -97.75 59.95 28.47
N ALA A 92 -96.82 60.80 28.06
CA ALA A 92 -96.90 62.25 28.25
C ALA A 92 -98.13 62.85 27.52
N ALA A 93 -98.41 62.41 26.29
CA ALA A 93 -99.58 62.84 25.53
C ALA A 93 -100.90 62.39 26.18
N ALA A 94 -100.94 61.20 26.79
CA ALA A 94 -102.10 60.71 27.54
C ALA A 94 -102.33 61.55 28.82
N GLN A 95 -101.27 61.87 29.57
CA GLN A 95 -101.35 62.72 30.76
C GLN A 95 -101.84 64.14 30.43
N ALA A 96 -101.36 64.74 29.33
CA ALA A 96 -101.82 66.05 28.88
C ALA A 96 -103.34 66.09 28.60
N ARG A 97 -103.87 65.06 27.91
CA ARG A 97 -105.32 64.93 27.65
C ARG A 97 -106.14 64.81 28.94
N ALA A 98 -105.64 64.08 29.94
CA ALA A 98 -106.30 63.98 31.24
C ALA A 98 -106.34 65.33 31.97
N ALA A 99 -105.20 66.04 32.03
CA ALA A 99 -105.12 67.36 32.65
C ALA A 99 -105.99 68.42 31.95
N ASP A 100 -106.16 68.34 30.63
CA ASP A 100 -107.07 69.23 29.89
C ASP A 100 -108.55 68.89 30.12
N ALA A 101 -108.91 67.61 30.30
CA ALA A 101 -110.25 67.21 30.71
C ALA A 101 -110.57 67.69 32.14
N GLU A 102 -109.61 67.60 33.08
CA GLU A 102 -109.76 68.15 34.44
C GLU A 102 -109.99 69.67 34.42
N LYS A 103 -109.24 70.42 33.60
CA LYS A 103 -109.47 71.87 33.39
C LYS A 103 -110.87 72.15 32.87
N GLN A 104 -111.36 71.38 31.89
CA GLN A 104 -112.72 71.56 31.36
C GLN A 104 -113.79 71.34 32.44
N VAL A 105 -113.64 70.32 33.29
CA VAL A 105 -114.53 70.08 34.44
C VAL A 105 -114.47 71.25 35.44
N GLN A 106 -113.29 71.80 35.72
CA GLN A 106 -113.15 72.98 36.59
C GLN A 106 -113.79 74.23 35.99
N THR A 107 -113.60 74.50 34.69
CA THR A 107 -114.21 75.65 34.01
C THR A 107 -115.74 75.54 34.00
N LEU A 108 -116.29 74.37 33.68
CA LEU A 108 -117.74 74.12 33.74
C LEU A 108 -118.27 74.26 35.18
N SER A 109 -117.51 73.82 36.19
CA SER A 109 -117.88 74.01 37.60
C SER A 109 -117.79 75.47 38.07
N ALA A 110 -116.97 76.31 37.42
CA ALA A 110 -116.93 77.75 37.66
C ALA A 110 -118.08 78.47 36.93
N GLU A 111 -118.35 78.14 35.67
CA GLU A 111 -119.48 78.68 34.89
C GLU A 111 -120.84 78.35 35.53
N LEU A 112 -120.96 77.17 36.16
CA LEU A 112 -122.15 76.80 36.93
C LEU A 112 -122.28 77.58 38.26
N ARG A 113 -121.18 78.11 38.81
CA ARG A 113 -121.14 78.94 40.03
C ARG A 113 -121.38 80.42 39.74
N ASP A 114 -120.85 80.94 38.63
CA ASP A 114 -120.93 82.36 38.25
C ASP A 114 -122.20 82.71 37.47
N ARG A 115 -123.14 81.77 37.31
CA ARG A 115 -124.46 82.01 36.73
C ARG A 115 -125.26 82.98 37.63
N PRO A 116 -125.62 84.19 37.15
CA PRO A 116 -126.32 85.16 37.98
C PRO A 116 -127.79 84.77 38.21
N GLU A 117 -128.24 84.93 39.46
CA GLU A 117 -129.65 84.86 39.85
C GLU A 117 -130.36 86.14 39.39
N ALA A 118 -131.01 86.08 38.22
CA ALA A 118 -131.65 87.22 37.59
C ALA A 118 -133.18 87.22 37.79
N GLU A 119 -133.60 87.83 38.90
CA GLU A 119 -134.91 88.45 39.16
C GLU A 119 -136.19 87.74 38.62
N SER A 120 -136.82 86.93 39.48
CA SER A 120 -138.26 86.61 39.38
C SER A 120 -138.90 86.47 40.77
N ASP A 121 -139.62 87.51 41.18
CA ASP A 121 -140.61 87.65 42.27
C ASP A 121 -140.38 87.02 43.66
N GLU A 122 -140.60 87.81 44.72
CA GLU A 122 -140.44 87.40 46.13
C GLU A 122 -141.46 86.32 46.60
N GLU A 123 -142.52 86.05 45.84
CA GLU A 123 -143.40 84.87 46.06
C GLU A 123 -142.85 83.60 45.37
N ASP A 124 -142.08 83.77 44.29
CA ASP A 124 -141.36 82.69 43.62
C ASP A 124 -140.03 82.39 44.35
N GLU A 125 -139.50 83.27 45.20
CA GLU A 125 -138.39 82.94 46.13
C GLU A 125 -138.72 81.72 47.02
N GLY A 126 -139.96 81.62 47.50
CA GLY A 126 -140.41 80.48 48.30
C GLY A 126 -140.43 79.17 47.52
N GLN A 127 -140.82 79.21 46.24
CA GLN A 127 -140.91 78.04 45.36
C GLN A 127 -139.56 77.70 44.72
N SER A 128 -138.79 78.68 44.30
CA SER A 128 -137.44 78.53 43.75
C SER A 128 -136.45 78.04 44.82
N ARG A 129 -136.52 78.49 46.08
CA ARG A 129 -135.75 77.86 47.17
C ARG A 129 -136.14 76.39 47.38
N GLN A 130 -137.42 76.04 47.31
CA GLN A 130 -137.88 74.64 47.35
C GLN A 130 -137.45 73.84 46.11
N GLN A 131 -137.41 74.46 44.94
CA GLN A 131 -136.89 73.87 43.70
C GLN A 131 -135.36 73.74 43.73
N PHE A 132 -134.64 74.65 44.36
CA PHE A 132 -133.19 74.58 44.58
C PHE A 132 -132.85 73.54 45.65
N GLU A 133 -133.62 73.40 46.72
CA GLU A 133 -133.50 72.26 47.65
C GLU A 133 -133.84 70.94 46.96
N ALA A 134 -134.87 70.90 46.10
CA ALA A 134 -135.20 69.71 45.32
C ALA A 134 -134.11 69.38 44.28
N VAL A 135 -133.52 70.37 43.60
CA VAL A 135 -132.42 70.21 42.64
C VAL A 135 -131.12 69.86 43.37
N LEU A 136 -130.82 70.44 44.53
CA LEU A 136 -129.69 70.06 45.37
C LEU A 136 -129.85 68.64 45.89
N LYS A 137 -131.06 68.24 46.32
CA LYS A 137 -131.35 66.87 46.75
C LYS A 137 -131.28 65.88 45.59
N VAL A 138 -131.81 66.22 44.41
CA VAL A 138 -131.66 65.39 43.20
C VAL A 138 -130.20 65.34 42.76
N ALA A 139 -129.43 66.42 42.89
CA ALA A 139 -128.00 66.44 42.61
C ALA A 139 -127.19 65.67 43.67
N GLU A 140 -127.60 65.64 44.94
CA GLU A 140 -127.02 64.83 46.00
C GLU A 140 -127.34 63.34 45.78
N GLU A 141 -128.60 62.99 45.49
CA GLU A 141 -129.02 61.63 45.13
C GLU A 141 -128.31 61.17 43.84
N GLN A 142 -128.15 62.04 42.85
CA GLN A 142 -127.43 61.74 41.60
C GLN A 142 -125.90 61.68 41.79
N ALA A 143 -125.30 62.56 42.60
CA ALA A 143 -123.87 62.49 42.94
C ALA A 143 -123.57 61.24 43.77
N ASN A 144 -124.42 60.89 44.73
CA ASN A 144 -124.32 59.66 45.52
C ASN A 144 -124.52 58.43 44.62
N ALA A 145 -125.46 58.45 43.67
CA ALA A 145 -125.60 57.41 42.65
C ALA A 145 -124.38 57.30 41.72
N ILE A 146 -123.76 58.43 41.32
CA ILE A 146 -122.52 58.44 40.53
C ILE A 146 -121.35 57.90 41.36
N ILE A 147 -121.21 58.27 42.63
CA ILE A 147 -120.19 57.76 43.54
C ILE A 147 -120.37 56.25 43.73
N GLN A 148 -121.58 55.76 44.01
CA GLN A 148 -121.88 54.33 44.13
C GLN A 148 -121.64 53.56 42.82
N ASN A 149 -121.93 54.17 41.67
CA ASN A 149 -121.61 53.56 40.38
C ASN A 149 -120.10 53.49 40.14
N ALA A 150 -119.38 54.57 40.45
CA ALA A 150 -117.93 54.69 40.32
C ALA A 150 -117.18 53.75 41.27
N THR A 151 -117.63 53.57 42.53
CA THR A 151 -117.04 52.58 43.44
C THR A 151 -117.29 51.17 42.95
N VAL A 152 -118.50 50.83 42.49
CA VAL A 152 -118.81 49.52 41.90
C VAL A 152 -118.02 49.27 40.60
N GLN A 153 -117.77 50.30 39.78
CA GLN A 153 -116.88 50.20 38.61
C GLN A 153 -115.43 49.99 39.04
N ALA A 154 -114.93 50.73 40.03
CA ALA A 154 -113.56 50.60 40.55
C ALA A 154 -113.33 49.23 41.20
N GLU A 155 -114.28 48.71 41.98
CA GLU A 155 -114.22 47.36 42.55
C GLU A 155 -114.19 46.28 41.47
N ARG A 156 -115.01 46.42 40.41
CA ARG A 156 -114.97 45.50 39.25
C ARG A 156 -113.65 45.57 38.49
N LEU A 157 -113.10 46.77 38.28
CA LEU A 157 -111.81 46.97 37.62
C LEU A 157 -110.67 46.40 38.48
N LEU A 158 -110.70 46.60 39.80
CA LEU A 158 -109.73 46.02 40.73
C LEU A 158 -109.85 44.49 40.85
N SER A 159 -111.06 43.92 40.75
CA SER A 159 -111.22 42.47 40.62
C SER A 159 -110.61 41.99 39.31
N ALA A 160 -111.04 42.54 38.17
CA ALA A 160 -110.54 42.13 36.86
C ALA A 160 -109.01 42.27 36.73
N ALA A 161 -108.41 43.30 37.32
CA ALA A 161 -106.96 43.48 37.37
C ALA A 161 -106.26 42.40 38.22
N ARG A 162 -106.82 42.03 39.37
CA ARG A 162 -106.31 40.92 40.20
C ARG A 162 -106.50 39.57 39.52
N ASP A 163 -107.63 39.37 38.84
CA ASP A 163 -107.93 38.14 38.11
C ASP A 163 -106.97 38.00 36.91
N GLN A 164 -106.68 39.09 36.18
CA GLN A 164 -105.63 39.13 35.16
C GLN A 164 -104.22 38.93 35.72
N GLU A 165 -103.89 39.52 36.88
CA GLU A 165 -102.60 39.32 37.53
C GLU A 165 -102.41 37.85 37.96
N ASN A 166 -103.43 37.24 38.55
CA ASN A 166 -103.42 35.83 38.94
C ASN A 166 -103.28 34.91 37.72
N SER A 167 -103.98 35.19 36.62
CA SER A 167 -103.82 34.45 35.35
C SER A 167 -102.41 34.57 34.81
N ARG A 168 -101.86 35.79 34.69
CA ARG A 168 -100.48 36.00 34.22
C ARG A 168 -99.43 35.34 35.11
N ARG A 169 -99.63 35.34 36.44
CA ARG A 169 -98.75 34.63 37.38
C ARG A 169 -98.79 33.12 37.13
N ALA A 170 -99.98 32.53 36.98
CA ALA A 170 -100.12 31.10 36.68
C ALA A 170 -99.56 30.71 35.30
N GLU A 171 -99.74 31.56 34.29
CA GLU A 171 -99.12 31.41 32.96
C GLU A 171 -97.58 31.42 33.08
N LEU A 172 -97.00 32.45 33.72
CA LEU A 172 -95.56 32.57 33.94
C LEU A 172 -94.98 31.42 34.78
N ASP A 173 -95.65 30.98 35.85
CA ASP A 173 -95.23 29.83 36.64
C ASP A 173 -95.22 28.54 35.81
N SER A 174 -96.19 28.37 34.90
CA SER A 174 -96.24 27.23 33.97
C SER A 174 -95.14 27.28 32.91
N ASP A 175 -94.82 28.46 32.38
CA ASP A 175 -93.72 28.64 31.42
C ASP A 175 -92.35 28.49 32.08
N VAL A 176 -92.16 28.98 33.31
CA VAL A 176 -90.94 28.75 34.09
C VAL A 176 -90.76 27.26 34.42
N ALA A 177 -91.83 26.52 34.70
CA ALA A 177 -91.77 25.07 34.86
C ALA A 177 -91.37 24.38 33.55
N ARG A 178 -92.03 24.72 32.43
CA ARG A 178 -91.76 24.17 31.09
C ARG A 178 -90.34 24.43 30.60
N ILE A 179 -89.82 25.64 30.83
CA ILE A 179 -88.43 26.02 30.47
C ILE A 179 -87.41 25.25 31.33
N ARG A 180 -87.70 25.01 32.62
CA ARG A 180 -86.84 24.19 33.48
C ARG A 180 -86.84 22.73 33.08
N GLU A 181 -88.00 22.12 32.85
CA GLU A 181 -88.11 20.73 32.41
C GLU A 181 -87.37 20.50 31.08
N GLN A 182 -87.52 21.43 30.12
CA GLN A 182 -86.76 21.40 28.86
C GLN A 182 -85.25 21.53 29.09
N ALA A 183 -84.79 22.51 29.89
CA ALA A 183 -83.37 22.71 30.16
C ALA A 183 -82.72 21.55 30.95
N GLU A 184 -83.46 20.91 31.85
CA GLU A 184 -83.03 19.70 32.56
C GLU A 184 -82.94 18.50 31.59
N HIS A 185 -83.94 18.32 30.71
CA HIS A 185 -83.91 17.28 29.67
C HIS A 185 -82.74 17.46 28.68
N ASP A 186 -82.48 18.69 28.23
CA ASP A 186 -81.39 18.99 27.30
C ASP A 186 -80.02 18.82 27.98
N ALA A 187 -79.88 19.19 29.25
CA ALA A 187 -78.68 18.93 30.03
C ALA A 187 -78.40 17.44 30.20
N ASP A 188 -79.42 16.61 30.46
CA ASP A 188 -79.28 15.16 30.57
C ASP A 188 -79.07 14.48 29.20
N GLN A 189 -79.63 15.00 28.11
CA GLN A 189 -79.24 14.59 26.75
C GLN A 189 -77.77 14.88 26.46
N VAL A 190 -77.26 16.06 26.81
CA VAL A 190 -75.86 16.43 26.61
C VAL A 190 -74.93 15.54 27.44
N ARG A 191 -75.27 15.28 28.71
CA ARG A 191 -74.54 14.32 29.56
C ARG A 191 -74.49 12.93 28.93
N LEU A 192 -75.64 12.37 28.54
CA LEU A 192 -75.71 11.05 27.92
C LEU A 192 -74.87 10.96 26.63
N LYS A 193 -74.92 11.99 25.78
CA LYS A 193 -74.08 12.10 24.58
C LYS A 193 -72.59 12.11 24.95
N MET A 194 -72.18 12.95 25.91
CA MET A 194 -70.81 13.02 26.40
C MET A 194 -70.31 11.68 26.96
N ASP A 195 -71.11 10.98 27.77
CA ASP A 195 -70.75 9.67 28.34
C ASP A 195 -70.60 8.60 27.24
N THR A 196 -71.48 8.61 26.23
CA THR A 196 -71.36 7.67 25.10
C THR A 196 -70.15 7.95 24.22
N GLU A 197 -69.85 9.21 23.90
CA GLU A 197 -68.68 9.58 23.10
C GLU A 197 -67.37 9.35 23.87
N TYR A 198 -67.35 9.64 25.18
CA TYR A 198 -66.22 9.33 26.06
C TYR A 198 -65.92 7.82 26.05
N THR A 199 -66.94 6.99 26.27
CA THR A 199 -66.80 5.52 26.24
C THR A 199 -66.36 5.03 24.85
N ALA A 200 -66.87 5.63 23.77
CA ALA A 200 -66.47 5.28 22.40
C ALA A 200 -65.01 5.70 22.07
N HIS A 201 -64.54 6.81 22.64
CA HIS A 201 -63.17 7.29 22.50
C HIS A 201 -62.19 6.47 23.34
N GLU A 202 -62.54 6.12 24.59
CA GLU A 202 -61.79 5.21 25.45
C GLU A 202 -61.63 3.85 24.78
N ALA A 203 -62.74 3.23 24.35
CA ALA A 203 -62.72 1.97 23.61
C ALA A 203 -62.05 2.07 22.22
N ARG A 204 -61.82 3.27 21.66
CA ARG A 204 -60.97 3.46 20.47
C ARG A 204 -59.48 3.45 20.86
N ILE A 205 -59.12 4.22 21.89
CA ILE A 205 -57.75 4.31 22.41
C ILE A 205 -57.24 2.93 22.88
N GLU A 206 -58.05 2.14 23.59
CA GLU A 206 -57.69 0.77 24.00
C GLU A 206 -57.38 -0.14 22.80
N ARG A 207 -58.17 -0.04 21.71
CA ARG A 207 -57.94 -0.82 20.49
C ARG A 207 -56.69 -0.35 19.74
N GLU A 208 -56.43 0.96 19.70
CA GLU A 208 -55.23 1.54 19.12
C GLU A 208 -53.97 1.14 19.90
N GLN A 209 -54.03 1.12 21.23
CA GLN A 209 -52.98 0.62 22.10
C GLN A 209 -52.73 -0.89 21.91
N ALA A 210 -53.77 -1.72 21.96
CA ALA A 210 -53.63 -3.18 21.76
C ALA A 210 -53.04 -3.54 20.38
N HIS A 211 -53.40 -2.78 19.34
CA HIS A 211 -52.84 -2.92 17.98
C HIS A 211 -51.40 -2.38 17.87
N ALA A 212 -51.03 -1.37 18.65
CA ALA A 212 -49.64 -0.93 18.76
C ALA A 212 -48.77 -1.97 19.49
N ASP A 213 -49.26 -2.53 20.60
CA ASP A 213 -48.60 -3.60 21.34
C ASP A 213 -48.46 -4.89 20.51
N GLU A 214 -49.48 -5.27 19.73
CA GLU A 214 -49.37 -6.39 18.79
C GLU A 214 -48.30 -6.15 17.73
N LYS A 215 -48.20 -4.93 17.18
CA LYS A 215 -47.15 -4.53 16.23
C LYS A 215 -45.76 -4.54 16.85
N VAL A 216 -45.61 -4.08 18.10
CA VAL A 216 -44.34 -4.18 18.83
C VAL A 216 -43.98 -5.65 19.04
N ALA A 217 -44.90 -6.47 19.54
CA ALA A 217 -44.68 -7.90 19.74
C ALA A 217 -44.41 -8.65 18.41
N GLN A 218 -44.96 -8.21 17.28
CA GLN A 218 -44.60 -8.72 15.95
C GLN A 218 -43.17 -8.31 15.56
N ALA A 219 -42.83 -7.02 15.63
CA ALA A 219 -41.51 -6.51 15.31
C ALA A 219 -40.40 -7.14 16.18
N GLU A 220 -40.68 -7.41 17.46
CA GLU A 220 -39.76 -8.14 18.35
C GLU A 220 -39.55 -9.60 17.92
N ARG A 221 -40.61 -10.30 17.49
CA ARG A 221 -40.53 -11.68 16.96
C ARG A 221 -39.74 -11.73 15.65
N GLU A 222 -39.96 -10.77 14.76
CA GLU A 222 -39.22 -10.62 13.50
C GLU A 222 -37.74 -10.28 13.77
N ALA A 223 -37.46 -9.30 14.63
CA ALA A 223 -36.10 -8.94 15.04
C ALA A 223 -35.38 -10.06 15.81
N ALA A 224 -36.10 -10.91 16.56
CA ALA A 224 -35.54 -12.13 17.15
C ALA A 224 -35.19 -13.16 16.06
N THR A 225 -36.08 -13.37 15.09
CA THR A 225 -35.88 -14.31 13.97
C THR A 225 -34.65 -13.91 13.15
N ILE A 226 -34.61 -12.65 12.68
CA ILE A 226 -33.49 -12.05 11.93
C ILE A 226 -32.17 -12.17 12.71
N ARG A 227 -32.16 -11.94 14.04
CA ARG A 227 -30.97 -12.16 14.86
C ARG A 227 -30.50 -13.62 14.83
N THR A 228 -31.39 -14.59 15.04
CA THR A 228 -30.97 -16.02 14.98
C THR A 228 -30.53 -16.45 13.59
N GLU A 229 -31.05 -15.85 12.52
CA GLU A 229 -30.62 -16.12 11.14
C GLU A 229 -29.26 -15.50 10.84
N ALA A 230 -29.04 -14.25 11.26
CA ALA A 230 -27.74 -13.59 11.18
C ALA A 230 -26.67 -14.31 12.01
N GLU A 231 -27.01 -14.83 13.20
CA GLU A 231 -26.12 -15.64 14.03
C GLU A 231 -25.77 -16.99 13.37
N LYS A 232 -26.76 -17.68 12.78
CA LYS A 232 -26.53 -18.91 11.99
C LYS A 232 -25.64 -18.64 10.77
N GLY A 233 -25.88 -17.53 10.05
CA GLY A 233 -25.06 -17.09 8.91
C GLY A 233 -23.63 -16.72 9.31
N ALA A 234 -23.46 -16.00 10.42
CA ALA A 234 -22.14 -15.69 10.96
C ALA A 234 -21.41 -16.95 11.45
N ALA A 235 -22.12 -17.95 11.99
CA ALA A 235 -21.55 -19.23 12.37
C ALA A 235 -21.13 -20.08 11.15
N SER A 236 -21.94 -20.13 10.09
CA SER A 236 -21.61 -20.87 8.86
C SER A 236 -20.44 -20.22 8.10
N LEU A 237 -20.39 -18.89 8.01
CA LEU A 237 -19.25 -18.16 7.44
C LEU A 237 -17.96 -18.39 8.23
N ARG A 238 -18.01 -18.34 9.58
CA ARG A 238 -16.84 -18.69 10.42
C ARG A 238 -16.39 -20.13 10.16
N ALA A 239 -17.32 -21.10 10.11
CA ALA A 239 -16.99 -22.49 9.86
C ALA A 239 -16.41 -22.73 8.45
N LEU A 240 -16.85 -21.97 7.44
CA LEU A 240 -16.29 -21.99 6.10
C LEU A 240 -14.87 -21.43 6.09
N VAL A 241 -14.64 -20.23 6.64
CA VAL A 241 -13.31 -19.60 6.71
C VAL A 241 -12.32 -20.44 7.53
N THR A 242 -12.76 -21.03 8.65
CA THR A 242 -11.92 -21.96 9.43
C THR A 242 -11.55 -23.20 8.60
N ARG A 243 -12.49 -23.75 7.81
CA ARG A 243 -12.19 -24.88 6.94
C ARG A 243 -11.20 -24.49 5.83
N GLU A 244 -11.49 -23.44 5.09
CA GLU A 244 -10.66 -22.95 3.99
C GLU A 244 -9.23 -22.62 4.47
N THR A 245 -9.08 -21.96 5.61
CA THR A 245 -7.75 -21.70 6.19
C THR A 245 -7.03 -22.95 6.68
N THR A 246 -7.74 -24.01 7.14
CA THR A 246 -7.11 -25.31 7.41
C THR A 246 -6.74 -26.07 6.13
N GLU A 247 -7.55 -25.97 5.07
CA GLU A 247 -7.29 -26.60 3.78
C GLU A 247 -6.06 -25.95 3.11
N GLN A 248 -6.05 -24.62 2.95
CA GLN A 248 -4.91 -23.83 2.46
C GLN A 248 -3.64 -24.09 3.27
N ARG A 249 -3.73 -24.17 4.61
CA ARG A 249 -2.58 -24.52 5.46
C ARG A 249 -2.08 -25.94 5.17
N SER A 250 -2.98 -26.92 5.05
CA SER A 250 -2.60 -28.31 4.77
C SER A 250 -1.96 -28.48 3.39
N GLU A 251 -2.38 -27.66 2.42
CA GLU A 251 -1.80 -27.59 1.08
C GLU A 251 -0.43 -26.94 1.09
N ALA A 252 -0.26 -25.78 1.74
CA ALA A 252 1.05 -25.14 1.90
C ALA A 252 2.05 -26.04 2.65
N GLU A 253 1.61 -26.74 3.70
CA GLU A 253 2.45 -27.74 4.39
C GLU A 253 2.76 -28.96 3.51
N ARG A 254 1.90 -29.32 2.54
CA ARG A 254 2.16 -30.36 1.53
C ARG A 254 3.19 -29.88 0.50
N GLU A 255 3.04 -28.66 0.00
CA GLU A 255 3.95 -28.04 -0.97
C GLU A 255 5.36 -27.85 -0.39
N VAL A 256 5.48 -27.36 0.86
CA VAL A 256 6.78 -27.26 1.54
C VAL A 256 7.42 -28.64 1.72
N ARG A 257 6.65 -29.69 2.04
CA ARG A 257 7.17 -31.07 2.09
C ARG A 257 7.63 -31.58 0.72
N GLU A 258 6.90 -31.25 -0.35
CA GLU A 258 7.25 -31.61 -1.73
C GLU A 258 8.51 -30.85 -2.22
N MET A 259 8.61 -29.56 -1.91
CA MET A 259 9.80 -28.74 -2.17
C MET A 259 11.03 -29.29 -1.44
N ASN A 260 10.92 -29.58 -0.14
CA ASN A 260 12.03 -30.11 0.66
C ASN A 260 12.48 -31.49 0.15
N ALA A 261 11.56 -32.34 -0.33
CA ALA A 261 11.91 -33.61 -0.97
C ALA A 261 12.71 -33.39 -2.27
N ARG A 262 12.26 -32.49 -3.15
CA ARG A 262 13.00 -32.13 -4.37
C ARG A 262 14.38 -31.54 -4.06
N VAL A 263 14.51 -30.71 -3.02
CA VAL A 263 15.82 -30.18 -2.57
C VAL A 263 16.74 -31.32 -2.14
N LEU A 264 16.26 -32.30 -1.36
CA LEU A 264 17.05 -33.46 -0.96
C LEU A 264 17.46 -34.35 -2.16
N GLU A 265 16.60 -34.50 -3.16
CA GLU A 265 16.93 -35.17 -4.43
C GLU A 265 18.00 -34.40 -5.24
N PHE A 266 17.96 -33.07 -5.23
CA PHE A 266 19.00 -32.23 -5.83
C PHE A 266 20.33 -32.30 -5.05
N GLU A 267 20.29 -32.32 -3.72
CA GLU A 267 21.48 -32.51 -2.88
C GLU A 267 22.10 -33.90 -3.10
N GLU A 268 21.31 -34.97 -3.22
CA GLU A 268 21.81 -36.31 -3.55
C GLU A 268 22.41 -36.37 -4.97
N THR A 269 21.77 -35.77 -5.96
CA THR A 269 22.35 -35.74 -7.33
C THR A 269 23.58 -34.84 -7.43
N LEU A 270 23.70 -33.82 -6.57
CA LEU A 270 24.90 -32.98 -6.47
C LEU A 270 26.06 -33.71 -5.78
N THR A 271 25.82 -34.39 -4.65
CA THR A 271 26.88 -35.16 -3.96
C THR A 271 27.36 -36.32 -4.81
N ARG A 272 26.47 -37.08 -5.46
CA ARG A 272 26.87 -38.12 -6.43
C ARG A 272 27.77 -37.56 -7.54
N ARG A 273 27.41 -36.40 -8.14
CA ARG A 273 28.26 -35.73 -9.16
C ARG A 273 29.59 -35.23 -8.59
N GLN A 274 29.64 -34.79 -7.33
CA GLN A 274 30.88 -34.41 -6.66
C GLN A 274 31.77 -35.62 -6.38
N ASP A 275 31.20 -36.75 -5.99
CA ASP A 275 31.92 -38.00 -5.76
C ASP A 275 32.42 -38.62 -7.07
N ASP A 276 31.62 -38.58 -8.13
CA ASP A 276 32.01 -39.00 -9.48
C ASP A 276 33.17 -38.12 -10.00
N ALA A 277 33.06 -36.79 -9.90
CA ALA A 277 34.11 -35.86 -10.31
C ALA A 277 35.39 -35.98 -9.46
N GLN A 278 35.27 -36.27 -8.16
CA GLN A 278 36.42 -36.58 -7.30
C GLN A 278 37.09 -37.91 -7.69
N GLN A 279 36.33 -38.93 -8.06
CA GLN A 279 36.87 -40.19 -8.56
C GLN A 279 37.57 -40.00 -9.91
N GLU A 280 36.98 -39.27 -10.86
CA GLU A 280 37.63 -38.91 -12.12
C GLU A 280 38.91 -38.10 -11.88
N PHE A 281 38.88 -37.11 -10.99
CA PHE A 281 40.07 -36.34 -10.62
C PHE A 281 41.17 -37.21 -9.98
N LEU A 282 40.82 -38.14 -9.08
CA LEU A 282 41.78 -39.09 -8.50
C LEU A 282 42.34 -40.07 -9.54
N VAL A 283 41.54 -40.54 -10.49
CA VAL A 283 42.00 -41.39 -11.59
C VAL A 283 42.96 -40.62 -12.50
N LEU A 284 42.61 -39.39 -12.90
CA LEU A 284 43.47 -38.52 -13.71
C LEU A 284 44.76 -38.13 -12.97
N HIS A 285 44.67 -37.85 -11.67
CA HIS A 285 45.83 -37.57 -10.82
C HIS A 285 46.76 -38.77 -10.72
N ASN A 286 46.23 -39.97 -10.44
CA ASN A 286 47.03 -41.20 -10.40
C ASN A 286 47.65 -41.53 -11.78
N GLN A 287 46.94 -41.27 -12.88
CA GLN A 287 47.49 -41.40 -14.23
C GLN A 287 48.62 -40.39 -14.50
N ALA A 288 48.47 -39.14 -14.06
CA ALA A 288 49.48 -38.10 -14.18
C ALA A 288 50.72 -38.38 -13.30
N VAL A 289 50.53 -38.89 -12.08
CA VAL A 289 51.61 -39.36 -11.20
C VAL A 289 52.33 -40.54 -11.85
N ALA A 290 51.63 -41.59 -12.27
CA ALA A 290 52.25 -42.74 -12.95
C ALA A 290 52.90 -42.38 -14.31
N HIS A 291 52.51 -41.26 -14.92
CA HIS A 291 53.18 -40.70 -16.10
C HIS A 291 54.44 -39.90 -15.74
N ALA A 292 54.41 -39.11 -14.67
CA ALA A 292 55.58 -38.41 -14.14
C ALA A 292 56.62 -39.39 -13.59
N GLU A 293 56.21 -40.40 -12.83
CA GLU A 293 57.05 -41.49 -12.33
C GLU A 293 57.76 -42.21 -13.48
N ARG A 294 57.03 -42.55 -14.56
CA ARG A 294 57.63 -43.13 -15.77
C ARG A 294 58.66 -42.21 -16.40
N ILE A 295 58.34 -40.93 -16.62
CA ILE A 295 59.31 -39.96 -17.14
C ILE A 295 60.55 -39.86 -16.25
N THR A 296 60.40 -39.94 -14.92
CA THR A 296 61.56 -39.97 -14.01
C THR A 296 62.33 -41.29 -14.06
N SER A 297 61.69 -42.44 -14.28
CA SER A 297 62.37 -43.73 -14.50
C SER A 297 63.14 -43.70 -15.81
N ASP A 298 62.47 -43.37 -16.92
CA ASP A 298 63.06 -43.26 -18.25
C ASP A 298 64.25 -42.28 -18.26
N ALA A 299 64.14 -41.15 -17.56
CA ALA A 299 65.23 -40.18 -17.40
C ALA A 299 66.37 -40.70 -16.50
N ASN A 300 66.08 -41.41 -15.42
CA ASN A 300 67.10 -42.04 -14.58
C ASN A 300 67.85 -43.15 -15.33
N GLU A 301 67.14 -43.99 -16.10
CA GLU A 301 67.72 -45.01 -16.98
C GLU A 301 68.56 -44.38 -18.10
N GLN A 302 68.13 -43.23 -18.66
CA GLN A 302 68.93 -42.46 -19.61
C GLN A 302 70.20 -41.87 -18.95
N VAL A 303 70.13 -41.39 -17.71
CA VAL A 303 71.30 -40.92 -16.96
C VAL A 303 72.24 -42.08 -16.60
N GLU A 304 71.73 -43.22 -16.13
CA GLU A 304 72.52 -44.40 -15.79
C GLU A 304 73.23 -44.98 -17.01
N SER A 305 72.51 -45.18 -18.12
CA SER A 305 73.11 -45.65 -19.38
C SER A 305 74.10 -44.65 -19.98
N SER A 306 73.90 -43.34 -19.77
CA SER A 306 74.88 -42.30 -20.11
C SER A 306 76.13 -42.36 -19.22
N LEU A 307 75.98 -42.64 -17.92
CA LEU A 307 77.09 -42.87 -17.00
C LEU A 307 77.85 -44.15 -17.33
N GLU A 308 77.17 -45.26 -17.63
CA GLU A 308 77.82 -46.47 -18.16
C GLU A 308 78.56 -46.22 -19.48
N HIS A 309 77.99 -45.37 -20.37
CA HIS A 309 78.64 -45.03 -21.62
C HIS A 309 79.91 -44.22 -21.38
N ALA A 310 79.85 -43.22 -20.49
CA ALA A 310 81.01 -42.46 -20.04
C ALA A 310 82.08 -43.36 -19.38
N GLN A 311 81.68 -44.30 -18.51
CA GLN A 311 82.59 -45.28 -17.90
C GLN A 311 83.22 -46.25 -18.91
N ARG A 312 82.48 -46.66 -19.96
CA ARG A 312 83.01 -47.47 -21.07
C ARG A 312 83.94 -46.69 -21.99
N ILE A 313 83.74 -45.38 -22.13
CA ILE A 313 84.68 -44.49 -22.80
C ILE A 313 85.93 -44.29 -21.94
N SER A 314 85.79 -44.05 -20.64
CA SER A 314 86.95 -43.82 -19.75
C SER A 314 87.81 -45.07 -19.60
N SER A 315 87.23 -46.26 -19.40
CA SER A 315 88.03 -47.50 -19.34
C SER A 315 88.74 -47.81 -20.66
N ARG A 316 88.10 -47.53 -21.80
CA ARG A 316 88.74 -47.60 -23.12
C ARG A 316 89.84 -46.55 -23.29
N ALA A 317 89.67 -45.35 -22.75
CA ALA A 317 90.70 -44.32 -22.75
C ALA A 317 91.89 -44.71 -21.86
N ASP A 318 91.65 -45.27 -20.67
CA ASP A 318 92.68 -45.82 -19.79
C ASP A 318 93.45 -46.96 -20.49
N ASP A 319 92.76 -47.85 -21.21
CA ASP A 319 93.38 -48.94 -21.96
C ASP A 319 94.17 -48.45 -23.18
N TYR A 320 93.70 -47.40 -23.87
CA TYR A 320 94.52 -46.70 -24.85
C TYR A 320 95.73 -46.01 -24.19
N GLU A 321 95.61 -45.38 -23.03
CA GLU A 321 96.74 -44.76 -22.33
C GLU A 321 97.77 -45.80 -21.89
N LYS A 322 97.33 -46.96 -21.39
CA LYS A 322 98.19 -48.12 -21.09
C LYS A 322 98.90 -48.62 -22.35
N LEU A 323 98.19 -48.78 -23.46
CA LEU A 323 98.75 -49.24 -24.73
C LEU A 323 99.74 -48.23 -25.32
N MET A 324 99.42 -46.94 -25.31
CA MET A 324 100.31 -45.88 -25.78
C MET A 324 101.55 -45.73 -24.87
N ARG A 325 101.41 -45.88 -23.55
CA ARG A 325 102.55 -45.92 -22.62
C ARG A 325 103.43 -47.16 -22.82
N ALA A 326 102.82 -48.32 -23.08
CA ALA A 326 103.55 -49.54 -23.44
C ALA A 326 104.30 -49.38 -24.77
N GLN A 327 103.64 -48.85 -25.81
CA GLN A 327 104.24 -48.56 -27.11
C GLN A 327 105.38 -47.54 -26.99
N ALA A 328 105.22 -46.48 -26.19
CA ALA A 328 106.30 -45.54 -25.90
C ALA A 328 107.49 -46.24 -25.23
N SER A 329 107.25 -47.09 -24.22
CA SER A 329 108.31 -47.85 -23.57
C SER A 329 109.00 -48.87 -24.48
N GLN A 330 108.29 -49.39 -25.49
CA GLN A 330 108.87 -50.24 -26.53
C GLN A 330 109.74 -49.40 -27.48
N ILE A 331 109.27 -48.24 -27.94
CA ILE A 331 110.03 -47.34 -28.80
C ILE A 331 111.32 -46.88 -28.10
N ASP A 332 111.26 -46.57 -26.79
CA ASP A 332 112.44 -46.26 -25.98
C ASP A 332 113.41 -47.45 -25.85
N ALA A 333 112.88 -48.68 -25.75
CA ALA A 333 113.70 -49.90 -25.69
C ALA A 333 114.37 -50.21 -27.04
N ASP A 334 113.62 -50.14 -28.15
CA ASP A 334 114.12 -50.37 -29.50
C ASP A 334 115.14 -49.28 -29.89
N ALA A 335 114.92 -48.03 -29.50
CA ALA A 335 115.89 -46.94 -29.64
C ALA A 335 117.18 -47.20 -28.83
N GLN A 336 117.07 -47.72 -27.60
CA GLN A 336 118.24 -48.14 -26.81
C GLN A 336 118.99 -49.33 -27.43
N VAL A 337 118.28 -50.29 -28.04
CA VAL A 337 118.91 -51.41 -28.75
C VAL A 337 119.65 -50.91 -29.98
N HIS A 338 119.03 -50.13 -30.85
CA HIS A 338 119.72 -49.54 -32.01
C HIS A 338 120.88 -48.62 -31.62
N ALA A 339 120.78 -47.86 -30.52
CA ALA A 339 121.91 -47.08 -30.00
C ALA A 339 123.08 -47.98 -29.58
N ARG A 340 122.82 -49.11 -28.91
CA ARG A 340 123.84 -50.11 -28.56
C ARG A 340 124.44 -50.77 -29.81
N GLU A 341 123.63 -51.17 -30.78
CA GLU A 341 124.12 -51.73 -32.05
C GLU A 341 125.02 -50.76 -32.81
N VAL A 342 124.70 -49.45 -32.82
CA VAL A 342 125.53 -48.43 -33.46
C VAL A 342 126.87 -48.30 -32.72
N LEU A 343 126.85 -48.32 -31.38
CA LEU A 343 128.07 -48.30 -30.56
C LEU A 343 128.91 -49.58 -30.75
N GLU A 344 128.30 -50.77 -30.82
CA GLU A 344 129.01 -52.02 -31.08
C GLU A 344 129.58 -52.06 -32.50
N ARG A 345 128.82 -51.63 -33.52
CA ARG A 345 129.33 -51.48 -34.89
C ARG A 345 130.49 -50.48 -34.96
N ALA A 346 130.44 -49.40 -34.18
CA ALA A 346 131.54 -48.45 -34.05
C ALA A 346 132.77 -49.07 -33.35
N GLN A 347 132.58 -49.82 -32.27
CA GLN A 347 133.66 -50.54 -31.56
C GLN A 347 134.31 -51.62 -32.43
N VAL A 348 133.53 -52.43 -33.15
CA VAL A 348 134.03 -53.44 -34.10
C VAL A 348 134.81 -52.77 -35.24
N LYS A 349 134.31 -51.64 -35.78
CA LYS A 349 135.02 -50.86 -36.80
C LYS A 349 136.33 -50.26 -36.25
N ALA A 350 136.31 -49.70 -35.04
CA ALA A 350 137.49 -49.16 -34.38
C ALA A 350 138.54 -50.25 -34.10
N LYS A 351 138.11 -51.41 -33.57
CA LYS A 351 138.99 -52.57 -33.38
C LYS A 351 139.58 -53.05 -34.70
N LYS A 352 138.78 -53.18 -35.76
CA LYS A 352 139.29 -53.56 -37.09
C LYS A 352 140.36 -52.58 -37.61
N ILE A 353 140.18 -51.27 -37.37
CA ILE A 353 141.20 -50.27 -37.70
C ILE A 353 142.49 -50.52 -36.89
N VAL A 354 142.37 -50.71 -35.57
CA VAL A 354 143.52 -51.03 -34.69
C VAL A 354 144.23 -52.30 -35.13
N ASP A 355 143.50 -53.39 -35.42
CA ASP A 355 144.05 -54.66 -35.88
C ASP A 355 144.82 -54.47 -37.21
N THR A 356 144.27 -53.73 -38.18
CA THR A 356 144.98 -53.42 -39.44
C THR A 356 146.21 -52.52 -39.26
N VAL A 357 146.22 -51.62 -38.27
CA VAL A 357 147.39 -50.80 -37.94
C VAL A 357 148.48 -51.64 -37.27
N ILE A 358 148.11 -52.62 -36.43
CA ILE A 358 149.04 -53.59 -35.85
C ILE A 358 149.62 -54.52 -36.93
N GLU A 359 148.80 -55.05 -37.83
CA GLU A 359 149.24 -55.89 -38.95
C GLU A 359 150.17 -55.12 -39.90
N HIS A 360 149.84 -53.88 -40.26
CA HIS A 360 150.71 -53.02 -41.05
C HIS A 360 152.04 -52.71 -40.35
N SER A 361 152.01 -52.34 -39.06
CA SER A 361 153.24 -52.01 -38.31
C SER A 361 154.16 -53.23 -38.11
N THR A 362 153.60 -54.42 -37.85
CA THR A 362 154.38 -55.67 -37.77
C THR A 362 154.90 -56.14 -39.13
N THR A 363 154.19 -55.86 -40.22
CA THR A 363 154.67 -56.10 -41.59
C THR A 363 155.82 -55.17 -41.94
N VAL A 364 155.72 -53.87 -41.64
CA VAL A 364 156.81 -52.89 -41.83
C VAL A 364 158.03 -53.23 -40.98
N LEU A 365 157.85 -53.72 -39.75
CA LEU A 365 158.95 -54.22 -38.92
C LEU A 365 159.62 -55.46 -39.51
N ARG A 366 158.86 -56.39 -40.09
CA ARG A 366 159.41 -57.56 -40.81
C ARG A 366 160.20 -57.17 -42.05
N ASP A 367 159.64 -56.32 -42.92
CA ASP A 367 160.35 -55.84 -44.12
C ASP A 367 161.64 -55.08 -43.77
N ALA A 368 161.61 -54.29 -42.69
CA ALA A 368 162.81 -53.67 -42.14
C ALA A 368 163.84 -54.70 -41.63
N GLU A 369 163.43 -55.70 -40.85
CA GLU A 369 164.32 -56.79 -40.42
C GLU A 369 164.94 -57.54 -41.60
N ASP A 370 164.12 -57.93 -42.58
CA ASP A 370 164.57 -58.68 -43.76
C ASP A 370 165.49 -57.85 -44.64
N ARG A 371 165.26 -56.53 -44.81
CA ARG A 371 166.25 -55.61 -45.39
C ARG A 371 167.58 -55.60 -44.63
N THR A 372 167.59 -55.68 -43.29
CA THR A 372 168.88 -55.80 -42.55
C THR A 372 169.52 -57.17 -42.71
N ARG A 373 168.75 -58.23 -42.95
CA ARG A 373 169.29 -59.58 -43.28
C ARG A 373 169.90 -59.57 -44.67
N GLU A 374 169.20 -58.99 -45.65
CA GLU A 374 169.64 -58.85 -47.03
C GLU A 374 170.92 -58.01 -47.15
N LEU A 375 170.97 -56.81 -46.54
CA LEU A 375 172.17 -55.97 -46.54
C LEU A 375 173.39 -56.66 -45.87
N ARG A 376 173.16 -57.49 -44.85
CA ARG A 376 174.21 -58.27 -44.18
C ARG A 376 174.71 -59.42 -45.06
N TRP A 377 173.82 -60.08 -45.80
CA TRP A 377 174.16 -61.10 -46.80
C TRP A 377 174.90 -60.49 -48.01
N GLN A 378 174.46 -59.32 -48.49
CA GLN A 378 175.14 -58.56 -49.54
C GLN A 378 176.56 -58.12 -49.12
N GLN A 379 176.80 -57.79 -47.84
CA GLN A 379 178.17 -57.56 -47.34
C GLN A 379 179.05 -58.82 -47.35
N GLN A 380 178.50 -60.00 -47.03
CA GLN A 380 179.26 -61.25 -47.15
C GLN A 380 179.56 -61.60 -48.62
N GLN A 381 178.60 -61.40 -49.54
CA GLN A 381 178.84 -61.54 -50.97
C GLN A 381 179.89 -60.54 -51.47
N LEU A 382 179.83 -59.26 -51.09
CA LEU A 382 180.86 -58.27 -51.42
C LEU A 382 182.25 -58.67 -50.89
N THR A 383 182.33 -59.28 -49.71
CA THR A 383 183.60 -59.77 -49.15
C THR A 383 184.16 -60.95 -49.97
N SER A 384 183.30 -61.88 -50.41
CA SER A 384 183.66 -62.98 -51.30
C SER A 384 184.09 -62.49 -52.69
N PHE A 385 183.32 -61.57 -53.27
CA PHE A 385 183.54 -61.01 -54.59
C PHE A 385 184.80 -60.13 -54.65
N MET A 386 185.14 -59.44 -53.55
CA MET A 386 186.41 -58.70 -53.40
C MET A 386 187.65 -59.60 -53.27
N ALA A 387 187.49 -60.90 -53.03
CA ALA A 387 188.57 -61.88 -53.14
C ALA A 387 188.72 -62.36 -54.60
N GLU A 388 187.61 -62.71 -55.25
CA GLU A 388 187.59 -63.26 -56.62
C GLU A 388 187.96 -62.21 -57.69
N VAL A 389 187.44 -60.99 -57.58
CA VAL A 389 187.72 -59.86 -58.50
C VAL A 389 189.11 -59.25 -58.26
N ARG A 390 189.85 -59.68 -57.22
CA ARG A 390 191.28 -59.34 -57.07
C ARG A 390 192.17 -60.16 -58.01
N GLU A 391 191.72 -61.35 -58.43
CA GLU A 391 192.47 -62.23 -59.35
C GLU A 391 192.30 -61.81 -60.82
N MET A 392 191.13 -61.25 -61.20
CA MET A 392 190.88 -60.68 -62.53
C MET A 392 190.57 -59.18 -62.51
N ILE A 393 191.65 -58.39 -62.51
CA ILE A 393 191.94 -57.34 -63.51
C ILE A 393 190.65 -56.77 -64.18
N ARG A 394 190.00 -55.74 -63.58
CA ARG A 394 190.23 -54.29 -63.83
C ARG A 394 189.66 -53.77 -65.19
N PRO A 395 188.97 -52.59 -65.29
CA PRO A 395 188.43 -51.65 -64.27
C PRO A 395 186.98 -51.12 -64.56
N GLU A 396 186.55 -50.07 -63.82
CA GLU A 396 185.36 -49.18 -64.00
C GLU A 396 183.94 -49.79 -63.82
N GLY A 397 182.89 -49.08 -63.33
CA GLY A 397 182.84 -47.78 -62.62
C GLY A 397 181.43 -47.15 -62.49
N GLY A 398 180.93 -46.92 -61.25
CA GLY A 398 179.75 -46.05 -60.90
C GLY A 398 178.32 -46.58 -61.21
N ALA A 399 177.19 -45.88 -60.93
CA ALA A 399 176.81 -44.89 -59.88
C ALA A 399 175.30 -44.45 -59.97
N ALA A 400 174.69 -43.90 -58.89
CA ALA A 400 173.48 -43.01 -58.82
C ALA A 400 172.05 -43.57 -59.22
N ALA A 401 170.87 -42.91 -59.01
CA ALA A 401 170.28 -42.03 -57.94
C ALA A 401 168.76 -41.62 -58.19
N GLY A 402 168.01 -41.14 -57.17
CA GLY A 402 166.75 -40.30 -57.23
C GLY A 402 165.34 -40.98 -57.33
N ALA A 403 164.14 -40.33 -57.30
CA ALA A 403 163.58 -39.09 -56.67
C ALA A 403 162.03 -38.84 -56.98
N ALA A 404 161.30 -37.99 -56.19
CA ALA A 404 160.00 -37.25 -56.50
C ALA A 404 158.62 -38.02 -56.68
N LEU A 405 157.35 -37.49 -56.75
CA LEU A 405 156.57 -36.27 -56.28
C LEU A 405 155.00 -36.43 -56.52
N GLY A 406 154.08 -35.60 -55.93
CA GLY A 406 152.67 -35.39 -56.46
C GLY A 406 151.50 -34.93 -55.51
N ILE A 407 150.48 -34.15 -55.99
CA ILE A 407 149.24 -33.63 -55.29
C ILE A 407 148.05 -33.30 -56.26
N GLN A 408 146.74 -33.52 -55.88
CA GLN A 408 145.44 -32.83 -56.27
C GLN A 408 144.20 -33.57 -55.67
N THR A 409 142.89 -33.19 -55.63
CA THR A 409 141.94 -32.05 -56.00
C THR A 409 140.80 -32.01 -54.92
N ALA A 410 139.71 -31.20 -54.78
CA ALA A 410 138.70 -30.40 -55.58
C ALA A 410 137.55 -31.20 -56.25
N THR A 411 136.22 -30.88 -56.22
CA THR A 411 135.34 -29.83 -55.58
C THR A 411 133.98 -30.49 -55.15
N ASP A 412 132.70 -30.02 -55.04
CA ASP A 412 131.80 -28.82 -55.20
C ASP A 412 130.42 -29.15 -54.46
N ALA A 413 129.26 -28.44 -54.33
CA ALA A 413 128.63 -27.13 -54.69
C ALA A 413 127.46 -26.77 -53.68
N ALA A 414 126.32 -26.11 -54.07
CA ALA A 414 125.23 -25.59 -53.16
C ALA A 414 123.75 -25.60 -53.71
N GLY A 415 122.72 -25.24 -52.91
CA GLY A 415 121.28 -25.11 -53.29
C GLY A 415 120.33 -24.48 -52.21
N ALA A 416 119.16 -23.91 -52.60
CA ALA A 416 118.37 -22.94 -51.80
C ALA A 416 116.83 -22.84 -52.11
N GLY A 417 116.08 -22.03 -51.34
CA GLY A 417 114.66 -21.59 -51.56
C GLY A 417 113.57 -22.46 -50.89
N ASP A 418 112.26 -22.13 -50.81
CA ASP A 418 111.39 -20.90 -50.96
C ASP A 418 109.90 -21.34 -50.70
N ALA A 419 108.82 -20.54 -50.59
CA ALA A 419 108.50 -19.22 -49.99
C ALA A 419 106.95 -18.94 -50.07
N GLU A 420 106.32 -18.30 -49.05
CA GLU A 420 104.91 -17.73 -49.01
C GLU A 420 103.75 -18.73 -49.32
N ASP A 421 102.43 -18.49 -49.18
CA ASP A 421 101.50 -17.39 -48.80
C ASP A 421 100.31 -18.01 -47.97
N GLY A 422 99.26 -17.36 -47.42
CA GLY A 422 98.83 -15.95 -47.44
C GLY A 422 97.42 -15.73 -48.05
N ASP A 423 96.34 -15.66 -47.24
CA ASP A 423 95.23 -14.65 -47.35
C ASP A 423 94.22 -14.74 -46.16
N ASP A 424 93.31 -13.75 -46.05
CA ASP A 424 92.41 -13.45 -44.91
C ASP A 424 90.89 -13.47 -45.33
N PRO A 425 89.98 -12.53 -44.95
CA PRO A 425 89.33 -12.34 -43.65
C PRO A 425 87.78 -12.51 -43.60
N ALA A 426 87.26 -12.53 -42.36
CA ALA A 426 85.98 -11.94 -41.88
C ALA A 426 84.58 -12.47 -42.30
N ASP A 427 83.67 -12.52 -41.31
CA ASP A 427 82.43 -11.71 -41.32
C ASP A 427 82.00 -11.34 -39.86
N PHE A 428 80.88 -10.62 -39.70
CA PHE A 428 80.56 -9.72 -38.59
C PHE A 428 79.12 -9.91 -38.04
N ALA A 429 78.67 -9.01 -37.13
CA ALA A 429 77.33 -8.93 -36.50
C ALA A 429 77.00 -10.04 -35.45
N LYS A 430 76.62 -9.76 -34.19
CA LYS A 430 75.58 -8.89 -33.57
C LYS A 430 74.18 -9.53 -33.50
N GLY A 431 73.68 -9.72 -32.27
CA GLY A 431 72.28 -10.00 -31.94
C GLY A 431 72.07 -10.06 -30.43
N PHE A 432 71.25 -9.16 -29.86
CA PHE A 432 70.94 -9.04 -28.42
C PHE A 432 69.54 -8.41 -28.28
N VAL A 433 68.97 -8.44 -27.05
CA VAL A 433 67.75 -7.74 -26.56
C VAL A 433 66.42 -8.53 -26.57
N ALA A 434 65.84 -8.63 -25.37
CA ALA A 434 64.42 -8.77 -24.92
C ALA A 434 63.47 -9.79 -25.61
N GLU A 435 62.73 -10.65 -24.91
CA GLU A 435 61.89 -10.48 -23.69
C GLU A 435 60.56 -9.73 -23.96
N THR A 436 59.46 -10.49 -23.95
CA THR A 436 58.08 -10.00 -23.76
C THR A 436 57.30 -11.02 -22.92
N LEU A 437 56.45 -10.51 -22.01
CA LEU A 437 55.52 -11.30 -21.19
C LEU A 437 54.08 -11.13 -21.69
N PRO A 438 53.23 -12.18 -21.65
CA PRO A 438 51.83 -12.07 -22.06
C PRO A 438 50.93 -11.51 -20.94
N GLU A 439 50.30 -10.39 -21.24
CA GLU A 439 48.83 -10.21 -21.30
C GLU A 439 47.93 -11.12 -20.42
N ALA A 440 47.06 -10.50 -19.63
CA ALA A 440 45.98 -11.14 -18.88
C ALA A 440 44.65 -10.38 -19.09
N PRO A 441 43.54 -11.05 -19.48
CA PRO A 441 42.25 -10.40 -19.72
C PRO A 441 41.34 -10.40 -18.48
N LEU A 442 40.54 -9.35 -18.33
CA LEU A 442 39.37 -9.32 -17.44
C LEU A 442 38.21 -8.55 -18.10
N GLU A 443 37.09 -9.25 -18.27
CA GLU A 443 35.76 -8.78 -18.67
C GLU A 443 34.73 -9.70 -17.98
N PRO A 444 33.43 -9.33 -17.88
CA PRO A 444 32.90 -7.98 -17.66
C PRO A 444 31.88 -7.97 -16.49
N GLU A 445 31.57 -6.78 -15.95
CA GLU A 445 30.39 -6.58 -15.10
C GLU A 445 29.32 -5.79 -15.87
N ASN A 446 28.12 -6.36 -15.99
CA ASN A 446 26.95 -5.74 -16.60
C ASN A 446 25.96 -5.34 -15.49
N GLU A 447 25.74 -4.04 -15.29
CA GLU A 447 24.62 -3.53 -14.49
C GLU A 447 23.52 -2.98 -15.41
N ASP A 448 22.60 -3.86 -15.83
CA ASP A 448 21.34 -3.42 -16.48
C ASP A 448 20.39 -2.83 -15.42
N ALA A 449 20.35 -1.51 -15.33
CA ALA A 449 19.38 -0.80 -14.50
C ALA A 449 17.99 -0.79 -15.18
N VAL A 450 16.99 -1.34 -14.48
CA VAL A 450 15.59 -1.39 -14.95
C VAL A 450 14.80 -0.23 -14.34
N GLU A 451 14.53 0.81 -15.12
CA GLU A 451 13.59 1.89 -14.74
C GLU A 451 13.01 2.63 -15.97
N ASP A 452 11.88 2.12 -16.51
CA ASP A 452 10.71 2.85 -17.06
C ASP A 452 9.61 1.86 -17.56
#